data_AF-A0A024HF28-F1
#
_entry.id   AF-A0A024HF28-F1
#
_cell.length_a   1.000
_cell.length_b   1.000
_cell.length_c   1.000
_cell.angle_alpha   90.00
_cell.angle_beta   90.00
_cell.angle_gamma   90.00
#
_symmetry.space_group_name_H-M   'P 1'
#
loop_
_entity.id
_entity.type
_entity.pdbx_description
1 polymer ?
#
loop_
_entity_poly.entity_id
_entity_poly.type
_entity_poly.pdbx_seq_one_letter_code
_entity_poly.pdbx_strand_id
1 'polypeptide(L)' 'MPVEDKPFWKIPLAREIAVILVIKLALLLAIKAIWFDHPTVPADGDRQVSAHLLGNSASLPPPSKETP' A
#
# COMPACT_ATOMS: atom_id res chain seq x y z
N MET A 1 39.26 6.84 -20.98
CA MET A 1 38.39 8.01 -21.21
C MET A 1 37.59 8.20 -19.93
N PRO A 2 37.69 9.34 -19.23
CA PRO A 2 36.85 9.57 -18.05
C PRO A 2 35.40 9.78 -18.51
N VAL A 3 34.49 8.96 -17.96
CA VAL A 3 33.05 9.15 -18.13
C VAL A 3 32.69 10.30 -17.19
N GLU A 4 32.38 11.47 -17.75
CA GLU A 4 31.87 12.60 -17.00
C GLU A 4 30.47 12.23 -16.47
N ASP A 5 30.41 11.79 -15.22
CA ASP A 5 29.18 11.57 -14.48
C ASP A 5 28.54 12.92 -14.14
N LYS A 6 27.95 13.58 -15.14
CA LYS A 6 27.24 14.83 -14.91
C LYS A 6 26.05 14.52 -14.01
N PRO A 7 25.99 15.07 -12.76
CA PRO A 7 24.85 14.85 -11.90
C PRO A 7 23.63 15.49 -12.57
N PHE A 8 22.69 14.65 -13.00
CA PHE A 8 21.42 15.01 -13.63
C PHE A 8 20.57 15.98 -12.79
N TRP A 9 20.92 16.11 -11.50
CA TRP A 9 20.40 17.08 -10.53
C TRP A 9 20.74 18.55 -10.83
N LYS A 10 21.73 18.85 -11.68
CA LYS A 10 22.07 20.25 -12.05
C LYS A 10 21.21 20.82 -13.17
N ILE A 11 20.23 20.06 -13.66
CA ILE A 11 19.30 20.55 -14.68
C ILE A 11 18.18 21.29 -13.95
N PRO A 12 17.92 22.58 -14.24
CA PRO A 12 16.83 23.33 -13.58
C PRO A 12 15.48 22.60 -13.68
N LEU A 13 15.25 21.92 -14.80
CA LEU A 13 14.09 21.07 -15.02
C LEU A 13 13.95 19.91 -14.02
N ALA A 14 15.05 19.25 -13.64
CA ALA A 14 15.01 18.16 -12.66
C ALA A 14 14.61 18.66 -11.26
N ARG A 15 15.07 19.87 -10.91
CA ARG A 15 14.67 20.54 -9.66
C ARG A 15 13.18 20.89 -9.65
N GLU A 16 12.66 21.42 -10.75
CA GLU A 16 11.23 21.73 -10.90
C GLU A 16 10.35 20.47 -10.81
N ILE A 17 10.74 19.41 -11.51
CA ILE A 17 10.05 18.11 -11.44
C ILE A 17 10.11 17.55 -10.01
N ALA A 18 11.26 17.63 -9.33
CA ALA A 18 11.39 17.17 -7.95
C ALA A 18 10.42 17.90 -7.00
N VAL A 19 10.25 19.22 -7.17
CA VAL A 19 9.28 20.00 -6.38
C VAL A 19 7.85 19.53 -6.64
N ILE A 20 7.47 19.34 -7.90
CA ILE A 20 6.13 18.82 -8.27
C ILE A 20 5.90 17.42 -7.67
N LEU A 21 6.90 16.56 -7.72
CA LEU A 21 6.84 15.21 -7.14
C LEU A 21 6.68 15.24 -5.62
N VAL A 22 7.41 16.13 -4.92
CA VAL A 22 7.28 16.30 -3.47
C VAL A 22 5.89 16.79 -3.10
N ILE A 23 5.35 17.78 -3.82
CA ILE A 23 3.98 18.27 -3.60
C ILE A 23 2.97 17.15 -3.81
N LYS A 24 3.10 16.38 -4.89
CA LYS A 24 2.22 15.24 -5.18
C LYS A 24 2.29 14.19 -4.08
N LEU A 25 3.49 13.86 -3.61
CA LEU A 25 3.70 12.90 -2.53
C LEU A 25 3.06 13.40 -1.23
N ALA A 26 3.26 14.67 -0.87
CA ALA A 26 2.65 15.27 0.31
C ALA A 26 1.12 15.24 0.23
N LEU A 27 0.53 15.55 -0.93
CA LEU A 27 -0.91 15.48 -1.16
C LEU A 27 -1.45 14.05 -1.00
N LEU A 28 -0.76 13.06 -1.57
CA LEU A 28 -1.14 11.64 -1.43
C LEU A 28 -1.06 11.17 0.02
N LEU A 29 -0.01 11.56 0.75
CA LEU A 29 0.15 11.21 2.16
C LEU A 29 -0.91 11.89 3.04
N ALA A 30 -1.29 13.14 2.75
CA ALA A 30 -2.34 13.85 3.48
C ALA A 30 -3.71 13.18 3.28
N ILE A 31 -4.06 12.87 2.03
CA ILE A 31 -5.29 12.12 1.72
C ILE A 31 -5.23 10.75 2.41
N LYS A 32 -4.12 10.03 2.29
CA LYS A 32 -3.94 8.75 2.99
C LYS A 32 -4.12 8.90 4.50
N ALA A 33 -3.56 9.93 5.12
CA ALA A 33 -3.71 10.17 6.55
C ALA A 33 -5.20 10.36 6.88
N ILE A 34 -5.92 11.26 6.22
CA ILE A 34 -7.34 11.52 6.49
C ILE A 34 -8.21 10.27 6.30
N TRP A 35 -7.97 9.48 5.25
CA TRP A 35 -8.77 8.29 4.94
C TRP A 35 -8.41 7.08 5.81
N PHE A 36 -7.20 7.01 6.34
CA PHE A 36 -6.73 5.93 7.22
C PHE A 36 -6.61 6.34 8.68
N ASP A 37 -7.00 7.56 9.04
CA ASP A 37 -7.02 8.06 10.43
C ASP A 37 -8.08 7.34 11.26
N HIS A 38 -9.14 6.86 10.60
CA HIS A 38 -10.04 5.89 11.19
C HIS A 38 -9.36 4.51 11.11
N PRO A 39 -9.15 3.79 12.23
CA PRO A 39 -8.54 2.47 12.20
C PRO A 39 -9.45 1.53 11.41
N THR A 40 -9.16 1.34 10.11
CA THR A 40 -9.88 0.39 9.25
C THR A 40 -9.48 -1.05 9.54
N VAL A 41 -8.51 -1.26 10.43
CA VAL A 41 -8.17 -2.57 10.98
C VAL A 41 -8.89 -2.70 12.32
N PRO A 42 -9.93 -3.55 12.41
CA PRO A 42 -10.53 -3.91 13.70
C PRO A 42 -9.43 -4.43 14.63
N ALA A 43 -9.54 -4.20 15.94
CA ALA A 43 -8.54 -4.63 16.91
C ALA A 43 -8.19 -6.14 16.79
N ASP A 44 -9.12 -6.96 16.30
CA ASP A 44 -8.96 -8.40 16.05
C ASP A 44 -8.85 -8.78 14.56
N GLY A 45 -8.75 -7.82 13.65
CA GLY A 45 -8.66 -8.06 12.20
C GLY A 45 -7.44 -8.91 11.83
N ASP A 46 -6.31 -8.69 12.50
CA ASP A 46 -5.09 -9.49 12.31
C ASP A 46 -5.29 -10.95 12.76
N ARG A 47 -6.03 -11.16 13.87
CA ARG A 47 -6.41 -12.50 14.34
C ARG A 47 -7.37 -13.20 13.38
N GLN A 48 -8.34 -12.48 12.83
CA GLN A 48 -9.31 -13.03 11.88
C GLN A 48 -8.63 -13.40 10.56
N VAL A 49 -7.75 -12.55 10.03
CA VAL A 49 -6.96 -12.83 8.82
C VAL A 49 -6.01 -14.01 9.05
N SER A 50 -5.31 -14.04 10.19
CA SER A 50 -4.45 -15.17 10.57
C SER A 50 -5.24 -16.47 10.69
N ALA A 51 -6.42 -16.45 11.31
CA ALA A 51 -7.29 -17.61 11.41
C ALA A 51 -7.82 -18.08 10.04
N HIS A 52 -8.15 -17.16 9.13
CA HIS A 52 -8.55 -17.51 7.76
C HIS A 52 -7.39 -18.04 6.91
N LEU A 53 -6.19 -17.46 7.02
CA LEU A 53 -5.01 -17.88 6.24
C LEU A 53 -4.39 -19.18 6.76
N LEU A 54 -4.33 -19.39 8.09
CA LEU A 54 -3.79 -20.62 8.69
C LEU A 54 -4.87 -21.71 8.87
N GLY A 55 -6.15 -21.35 8.96
CA GLY A 55 -7.26 -22.30 9.15
C GLY A 55 -7.79 -22.91 7.86
N ASN A 56 -7.61 -22.26 6.70
CA ASN A 56 -8.12 -22.77 5.42
C ASN A 56 -7.22 -23.84 4.77
N SER A 57 -6.07 -24.18 5.34
CA SER A 57 -5.31 -25.37 4.91
C SER A 57 -5.93 -26.69 5.40
N ALA A 58 -6.98 -26.66 6.22
CA ALA A 58 -7.64 -27.84 6.74
C ALA A 58 -9.16 -27.67 6.88
N SER A 59 -9.90 -27.43 5.78
CA SER A 59 -11.30 -27.85 5.78
C SER A 59 -11.85 -28.04 4.37
N LEU A 60 -12.06 -29.32 4.06
CA LEU A 60 -12.96 -29.87 3.06
C LEU A 60 -14.26 -29.04 2.93
N PRO A 61 -14.84 -28.86 1.73
CA PRO A 61 -16.11 -28.16 1.59
C PRO A 61 -17.21 -28.86 2.43
N PRO A 62 -18.00 -28.13 3.24
CA PRO A 62 -19.18 -28.72 3.86
C PRO A 62 -20.22 -29.04 2.78
N PRO A 63 -20.97 -30.15 2.92
CA PRO A 63 -21.90 -30.62 1.90
C PRO A 63 -23.03 -29.61 1.70
N SER A 64 -23.38 -29.40 0.44
CA SER A 64 -24.56 -28.64 0.01
C SER A 64 -25.77 -29.13 0.83
N LYS A 65 -26.26 -28.30 1.74
CA LYS A 65 -27.58 -28.51 2.35
C LYS A 65 -28.62 -28.06 1.34
N GLU A 66 -28.95 -28.97 0.44
CA GLU A 66 -30.24 -29.00 -0.25
C GLU A 66 -31.30 -29.42 0.76
N THR A 67 -32.37 -28.65 0.96
CA THR A 67 -33.69 -29.13 1.45
C THR A 67 -34.74 -28.00 1.41
N PRO A 68 -36.06 -28.32 1.38
CA PRO A 68 -36.90 -28.37 0.18
C PRO A 68 -38.06 -27.34 0.16
#